data_AF-A0ABD2PB18-F1
#
_entry.id   AF-A0ABD2PB18-F1
#
_cell.length_a   1.000
_cell.length_b   1.000
_cell.length_c   1.000
_cell.angle_alpha   90.00
_cell.angle_beta   90.00
_cell.angle_gamma   90.00
#
_symmetry.space_group_name_H-M   'P 1'
#
loop_
_entity.id
_entity.type
_entity.pdbx_description
1 polymer ?
#
loop_
_entity_poly.entity_id
_entity_poly.type
_entity_poly.pdbx_seq_one_letter_code
_entity_poly.pdbx_strand_id
1 'polypeptide(L)'
;MSDGINPEIIKKTQQTLGKHVKKPPLTEKLLSKPPFRFLHDVVVAVIRNTGFLKGIFTQEELVAENVKEREAKLTFLNKLIDAVKFITETDLNVRATKIVAGVEVNETNLLLQAMAVGIDKKLDSSEYIKQYKNTQNDLKNTQQKTKKISKDSKINKSPKEEKSPKEQKYLENRNKIKGRELSKDRKVQSSNI
;
A
#
# COMPACT_ATOMS: atom_id res chain seq x y z
N MET A 1 11.03 -9.99 -17.91
CA MET A 1 11.01 -11.07 -16.89
C MET A 1 9.57 -11.18 -16.42
N SER A 2 8.96 -12.36 -16.50
CA SER A 2 7.62 -12.58 -15.96
C SER A 2 7.76 -12.86 -14.46
N ASP A 3 7.34 -11.91 -13.62
CA ASP A 3 7.34 -12.08 -12.17
C ASP A 3 6.54 -13.35 -11.81
N GLY A 4 7.26 -14.36 -11.34
CA GLY A 4 6.72 -15.69 -11.07
C GLY A 4 5.82 -15.63 -9.85
N ILE A 5 4.50 -15.61 -10.09
CA ILE A 5 3.51 -15.74 -9.03
C ILE A 5 3.69 -17.12 -8.40
N ASN A 6 3.89 -17.18 -7.08
CA ASN A 6 4.19 -18.44 -6.43
C ASN A 6 2.94 -19.35 -6.45
N PRO A 7 2.97 -20.52 -7.12
CA PRO A 7 1.81 -21.40 -7.21
C PRO A 7 1.36 -21.97 -5.85
N GLU A 8 2.26 -22.02 -4.86
CA GLU A 8 1.90 -22.40 -3.49
C GLU A 8 1.02 -21.35 -2.81
N ILE A 9 1.28 -20.06 -3.05
CA ILE A 9 0.46 -18.95 -2.54
C ILE A 9 -0.94 -19.03 -3.16
N ILE A 10 -1.05 -19.33 -4.46
CA ILE A 10 -2.35 -19.56 -5.12
C ILE A 10 -3.07 -20.75 -4.50
N LYS A 11 -2.43 -21.93 -4.42
CA LYS A 11 -3.03 -23.15 -3.84
C LYS A 11 -3.48 -22.94 -2.39
N LYS A 12 -2.68 -22.27 -1.58
CA LYS A 12 -3.03 -21.92 -0.19
C LYS A 12 -4.26 -21.01 -0.14
N THR A 13 -4.35 -20.00 -1.01
CA THR A 13 -5.52 -19.11 -1.12
C THR A 13 -6.78 -19.88 -1.52
N GLN A 14 -6.67 -20.84 -2.44
CA GLN A 14 -7.78 -21.74 -2.81
C GLN A 14 -8.24 -22.59 -1.63
N GLN A 15 -7.31 -23.16 -0.87
CA GLN A 15 -7.61 -24.05 0.26
C GLN A 15 -8.16 -23.30 1.49
N THR A 16 -7.69 -22.09 1.79
CA THR A 16 -8.17 -21.32 2.94
C THR A 16 -9.51 -20.65 2.61
N LEU A 17 -9.58 -19.91 1.51
CA LEU A 17 -10.76 -19.11 1.17
C LEU A 17 -11.88 -19.94 0.52
N GLY A 18 -11.54 -21.00 -0.21
CA GLY A 18 -12.52 -21.86 -0.90
C GLY A 18 -13.45 -22.65 0.03
N LYS A 19 -13.08 -22.78 1.32
CA LYS A 19 -13.98 -23.30 2.37
C LYS A 19 -15.18 -22.39 2.60
N HIS A 20 -14.96 -21.07 2.51
CA HIS A 20 -15.91 -20.01 2.83
C HIS A 20 -16.58 -19.42 1.59
N VAL A 21 -15.91 -19.45 0.44
CA VAL A 21 -16.34 -18.86 -0.83
C VAL A 21 -16.37 -19.91 -1.94
N LYS A 22 -17.58 -20.38 -2.28
CA LYS A 22 -17.81 -21.32 -3.41
C LYS A 22 -18.02 -20.60 -4.76
N LYS A 23 -18.39 -19.32 -4.74
CA LYS A 23 -18.58 -18.46 -5.92
C LYS A 23 -18.11 -17.05 -5.56
N PRO A 24 -17.31 -16.34 -6.40
CA PRO A 24 -16.79 -16.77 -7.71
C PRO A 24 -15.76 -17.91 -7.60
N PRO A 25 -15.49 -18.65 -8.69
CA PRO A 25 -14.55 -19.77 -8.67
C PRO A 25 -13.10 -19.29 -8.51
N LEU A 26 -12.41 -19.75 -7.46
CA LEU A 26 -11.03 -19.40 -7.16
C LEU A 26 -10.02 -20.12 -8.07
N THR A 27 -10.08 -19.88 -9.38
CA THR A 27 -9.16 -20.53 -10.34
C THR A 27 -7.76 -19.93 -10.30
N GLU A 28 -6.73 -20.71 -10.62
CA GLU A 28 -5.35 -20.24 -10.72
C GLU A 28 -5.20 -19.09 -11.74
N LYS A 29 -5.96 -19.12 -12.84
CA LYS A 29 -5.99 -18.05 -13.84
C LYS A 29 -6.53 -16.72 -13.28
N LEU A 30 -7.48 -16.77 -12.34
CA LEU A 30 -8.01 -15.58 -11.67
C LEU A 30 -7.10 -15.13 -10.52
N LEU A 31 -6.50 -16.04 -9.77
CA LEU A 31 -5.59 -15.70 -8.67
C LEU A 31 -4.20 -15.24 -9.14
N SER A 32 -3.80 -15.59 -10.37
CA SER A 32 -2.56 -15.12 -11.01
C SER A 32 -2.66 -13.73 -11.64
N LYS A 33 -3.86 -13.30 -12.08
CA LYS A 33 -4.11 -11.92 -12.53
C LYS A 33 -5.52 -11.48 -12.11
N PRO A 34 -5.76 -11.19 -10.81
CA PRO A 34 -7.09 -10.94 -10.31
C PRO A 34 -7.67 -9.63 -10.85
N PRO A 35 -8.72 -9.67 -11.71
CA PRO A 35 -9.39 -8.45 -12.11
C PRO A 35 -10.14 -7.88 -10.90
N PHE A 36 -10.26 -6.54 -10.82
CA PHE A 36 -10.93 -5.88 -9.69
C PHE A 36 -12.33 -6.47 -9.41
N ARG A 37 -13.10 -6.80 -10.46
CA ARG A 37 -14.43 -7.41 -10.32
C ARG A 37 -14.41 -8.73 -9.56
N PHE A 38 -13.43 -9.60 -9.82
CA PHE A 38 -13.26 -10.86 -9.09
C PHE A 38 -12.95 -10.60 -7.61
N LEU A 39 -12.05 -9.65 -7.29
CA LEU A 39 -11.75 -9.30 -5.90
C LEU A 39 -12.98 -8.76 -5.17
N HIS A 40 -13.76 -7.90 -5.83
CA HIS A 40 -15.02 -7.37 -5.29
C HIS A 40 -16.05 -8.48 -5.05
N ASP A 41 -16.31 -9.33 -6.05
CA ASP A 41 -17.25 -10.45 -5.95
C ASP A 41 -16.83 -11.43 -4.83
N VAL A 42 -15.53 -11.68 -4.64
CA VAL A 42 -14.98 -12.48 -3.53
C VAL A 42 -15.25 -11.82 -2.17
N VAL A 43 -14.96 -10.52 -2.01
CA VAL A 43 -15.17 -9.78 -0.75
C VAL A 43 -16.66 -9.75 -0.39
N VAL A 44 -17.54 -9.50 -1.35
CA VAL A 44 -19.00 -9.53 -1.16
C VAL A 44 -19.47 -10.94 -0.79
N ALA A 45 -18.92 -11.99 -1.41
CA ALA A 45 -19.24 -13.37 -1.06
C ALA A 45 -18.80 -13.73 0.37
N VAL A 46 -17.62 -13.28 0.82
CA VAL A 46 -17.18 -13.41 2.23
C VAL A 46 -18.20 -12.76 3.17
N ILE A 47 -18.51 -11.47 2.95
CA ILE A 47 -19.42 -10.70 3.83
C ILE A 47 -20.80 -11.36 3.91
N ARG A 48 -21.31 -11.90 2.79
CA ARG A 48 -22.61 -12.58 2.72
C ARG A 48 -22.60 -13.96 3.39
N ASN A 49 -21.53 -14.75 3.20
CA ASN A 49 -21.48 -16.13 3.68
C ASN A 49 -21.09 -16.24 5.15
N THR A 50 -20.22 -15.37 5.65
CA THR A 50 -19.62 -15.49 6.99
C THR A 50 -19.96 -14.34 7.93
N GLY A 51 -20.47 -13.21 7.40
CA GLY A 51 -20.68 -11.99 8.17
C GLY A 51 -19.40 -11.22 8.55
N PHE A 52 -18.22 -11.74 8.19
CA PHE A 52 -16.95 -11.04 8.39
C PHE A 52 -16.94 -9.73 7.58
N LEU A 53 -16.44 -8.63 8.19
CA LEU A 53 -16.45 -7.27 7.63
C LEU A 53 -17.86 -6.65 7.42
N LYS A 54 -18.93 -7.25 7.96
CA LYS A 54 -20.30 -6.73 7.82
C LYS A 54 -20.45 -5.37 8.50
N GLY A 55 -20.84 -4.35 7.73
CA GLY A 55 -21.02 -2.97 8.20
C GLY A 55 -19.81 -2.06 8.02
N ILE A 56 -18.72 -2.53 7.41
CA ILE A 56 -17.57 -1.71 7.00
C ILE A 56 -17.84 -1.01 5.67
N PHE A 57 -18.47 -1.72 4.73
CA PHE A 57 -18.85 -1.22 3.41
C PHE A 57 -20.31 -0.76 3.38
N THR A 58 -20.60 0.30 2.62
CA THR A 58 -22.00 0.74 2.38
C THR A 58 -22.72 -0.21 1.43
N GLN A 59 -24.06 -0.14 1.38
CA GLN A 59 -24.84 -0.95 0.43
C GLN A 59 -24.48 -0.63 -1.03
N GLU A 60 -24.13 0.63 -1.32
CA GLU A 60 -23.64 1.06 -2.63
C GLU A 60 -22.28 0.44 -2.97
N GLU A 61 -21.35 0.40 -2.01
CA GLU A 61 -20.03 -0.22 -2.17
C GLU A 61 -20.11 -1.74 -2.34
N LEU A 62 -21.15 -2.40 -1.81
CA LEU A 62 -21.41 -3.83 -2.01
C LEU A 62 -22.00 -4.16 -3.39
N VAL A 63 -22.31 -3.15 -4.21
CA VAL A 63 -22.75 -3.30 -5.60
C VAL A 63 -21.61 -2.93 -6.54
N ALA A 64 -21.03 -3.94 -7.19
CA ALA A 64 -19.88 -3.79 -8.09
C ALA A 64 -20.11 -2.80 -9.24
N GLU A 65 -21.36 -2.58 -9.66
CA GLU A 65 -21.73 -1.61 -10.70
C GLU A 65 -21.52 -0.14 -10.29
N ASN A 66 -21.43 0.14 -8.99
CA ASN A 66 -21.16 1.48 -8.46
C ASN A 66 -19.65 1.73 -8.32
N VAL A 67 -18.84 0.67 -8.16
CA VAL A 67 -17.39 0.74 -7.91
C VAL A 67 -16.60 0.64 -9.23
N LYS A 68 -16.98 1.46 -10.21
CA LYS A 68 -16.36 1.52 -11.54
C LYS A 68 -15.15 2.46 -11.59
N GLU A 69 -15.25 3.60 -10.94
CA GLU A 69 -14.21 4.63 -10.97
C GLU A 69 -12.91 4.19 -10.28
N ARG A 70 -11.78 4.71 -10.78
CA ARG A 70 -10.45 4.40 -10.21
C ARG A 70 -10.39 4.77 -8.74
N GLU A 71 -10.91 5.94 -8.36
CA GLU A 71 -10.93 6.41 -6.98
C GLU A 71 -11.82 5.54 -6.08
N ALA A 72 -13.01 5.15 -6.56
CA ALA A 72 -13.90 4.23 -5.83
C ALA A 72 -13.23 2.86 -5.57
N LYS A 73 -12.51 2.31 -6.57
CA LYS A 73 -11.72 1.08 -6.42
C LYS A 73 -10.62 1.20 -5.37
N LEU A 74 -9.91 2.34 -5.35
CA LEU A 74 -8.86 2.61 -4.36
C LEU A 74 -9.45 2.74 -2.95
N THR A 75 -10.54 3.48 -2.78
CA THR A 75 -11.23 3.65 -1.49
C THR A 75 -11.75 2.32 -0.96
N PHE A 76 -12.36 1.49 -1.80
CA PHE A 76 -12.83 0.15 -1.44
C PHE A 76 -11.68 -0.75 -0.97
N LEU A 77 -10.58 -0.80 -1.72
CA LEU A 77 -9.42 -1.64 -1.38
C LEU A 77 -8.66 -1.13 -0.15
N ASN A 78 -8.53 0.18 0.04
CA ASN A 78 -7.90 0.75 1.24
C ASN A 78 -8.72 0.37 2.49
N LYS A 79 -10.05 0.58 2.48
CA LYS A 79 -10.95 0.12 3.56
C LYS A 79 -10.78 -1.37 3.86
N LEU A 80 -10.69 -2.20 2.83
CA LEU A 80 -10.48 -3.64 2.98
C LEU A 80 -9.13 -3.96 3.65
N ILE A 81 -8.04 -3.36 3.16
CA ILE A 81 -6.69 -3.57 3.68
C ILE A 81 -6.61 -3.13 5.15
N ASP A 82 -7.09 -1.93 5.47
CA ASP A 82 -7.06 -1.37 6.82
C ASP A 82 -7.89 -2.21 7.80
N ALA A 83 -9.09 -2.65 7.38
CA ALA A 83 -9.93 -3.52 8.18
C ALA A 83 -9.30 -4.89 8.45
N VAL A 84 -8.74 -5.53 7.42
CA VAL A 84 -8.11 -6.85 7.56
C VAL A 84 -6.85 -6.75 8.42
N LYS A 85 -5.98 -5.77 8.18
CA LYS A 85 -4.79 -5.50 9.02
C LYS A 85 -5.16 -5.36 10.49
N PHE A 86 -6.16 -4.53 10.79
CA PHE A 86 -6.59 -4.29 12.16
C PHE A 86 -7.17 -5.55 12.80
N ILE A 87 -8.12 -6.21 12.13
CA ILE A 87 -8.84 -7.35 12.71
C ILE A 87 -7.95 -8.58 12.85
N THR A 88 -7.02 -8.82 11.91
CA THR A 88 -6.17 -10.02 11.93
C THR A 88 -4.80 -9.79 12.56
N GLU A 89 -4.49 -8.55 13.00
CA GLU A 89 -3.20 -8.09 13.54
C GLU A 89 -2.00 -8.51 12.67
N THR A 90 -2.23 -8.67 11.36
CA THR A 90 -1.24 -9.18 10.42
C THR A 90 -0.67 -8.01 9.62
N ASP A 91 0.64 -7.81 9.66
CA ASP A 91 1.25 -6.83 8.77
C ASP A 91 1.17 -7.30 7.31
N LEU A 92 0.63 -6.43 6.47
CA LEU A 92 0.33 -6.68 5.07
C LEU A 92 0.91 -5.54 4.24
N ASN A 93 2.03 -5.78 3.56
CA ASN A 93 2.67 -4.80 2.69
C ASN A 93 1.97 -4.69 1.32
N VAL A 94 0.66 -4.41 1.35
CA VAL A 94 -0.26 -4.44 0.21
C VAL A 94 -0.70 -3.01 -0.13
N ARG A 95 -0.66 -2.62 -1.41
CA ARG A 95 -1.08 -1.27 -1.84
C ARG A 95 -2.25 -1.32 -2.84
N ALA A 96 -3.36 -0.66 -2.52
CA ALA A 96 -4.53 -0.58 -3.41
C ALA A 96 -4.20 -0.08 -4.82
N THR A 97 -3.29 0.88 -4.95
CA THR A 97 -2.83 1.41 -6.25
C THR A 97 -2.16 0.37 -7.14
N LYS A 98 -1.48 -0.61 -6.52
CA LYS A 98 -0.76 -1.69 -7.20
C LYS A 98 -1.63 -2.90 -7.47
N ILE A 99 -2.62 -3.16 -6.62
CA ILE A 99 -3.71 -4.11 -6.90
C ILE A 99 -4.52 -3.65 -8.12
N VAL A 100 -4.96 -2.39 -8.16
CA VAL A 100 -5.74 -1.84 -9.29
C VAL A 100 -4.91 -1.85 -10.59
N ALA A 101 -3.59 -1.71 -10.50
CA ALA A 101 -2.67 -1.84 -11.63
C ALA A 101 -2.34 -3.29 -12.04
N GLY A 102 -2.78 -4.30 -11.26
CA GLY A 102 -2.53 -5.72 -11.54
C GLY A 102 -1.08 -6.18 -11.36
N VAL A 103 -0.31 -5.50 -10.49
CA VAL A 103 1.14 -5.75 -10.31
C VAL A 103 1.44 -6.60 -9.06
N GLU A 104 0.92 -6.21 -7.90
CA GLU A 104 1.23 -6.84 -6.59
C GLU A 104 0.33 -8.07 -6.35
N VAL A 105 0.47 -9.09 -7.20
CA VAL A 105 -0.39 -10.30 -7.19
C VAL A 105 -0.15 -11.18 -5.95
N ASN A 106 1.11 -11.37 -5.55
CA ASN A 106 1.43 -12.21 -4.39
C ASN A 106 0.84 -11.60 -3.11
N GLU A 107 0.99 -10.29 -2.96
CA GLU A 107 0.49 -9.46 -1.88
C GLU A 107 -1.05 -9.45 -1.87
N THR A 108 -1.69 -9.39 -3.05
CA THR A 108 -3.15 -9.54 -3.20
C THR A 108 -3.62 -10.89 -2.68
N ASN A 109 -2.91 -11.98 -2.98
CA ASN A 109 -3.24 -13.31 -2.47
C ASN A 109 -2.99 -13.43 -0.95
N LEU A 110 -1.96 -12.78 -0.40
CA LEU A 110 -1.73 -12.70 1.05
C LEU A 110 -2.86 -11.97 1.78
N LEU A 111 -3.40 -10.87 1.21
CA LEU A 111 -4.60 -10.20 1.74
C LEU A 111 -5.81 -11.16 1.79
N LEU A 112 -6.05 -11.91 0.72
CA LEU A 112 -7.13 -12.90 0.65
C LEU A 112 -6.94 -14.05 1.67
N GLN A 113 -5.70 -14.48 1.91
CA GLN A 113 -5.39 -15.46 2.95
C GLN A 113 -5.60 -14.90 4.37
N ALA A 114 -5.20 -13.65 4.62
CA ALA A 114 -5.42 -13.00 5.91
C ALA A 114 -6.92 -12.87 6.21
N MET A 115 -7.75 -12.50 5.23
CA MET A 115 -9.21 -12.55 5.35
C MET A 115 -9.70 -13.94 5.77
N ALA A 116 -9.23 -15.01 5.11
CA ALA A 116 -9.61 -16.37 5.46
C ALA A 116 -9.19 -16.75 6.90
N VAL A 117 -8.02 -16.32 7.36
CA VAL A 117 -7.55 -16.52 8.75
C VAL A 117 -8.44 -15.76 9.75
N GLY A 118 -8.88 -14.54 9.44
CA GLY A 118 -9.81 -13.77 10.27
C GLY A 118 -11.16 -14.45 10.43
N ILE A 119 -11.66 -15.07 9.35
CA ILE A 119 -12.88 -15.89 9.36
C ILE A 119 -12.68 -17.18 10.18
N ASP A 120 -11.60 -17.93 9.95
CA ASP A 120 -11.30 -19.19 10.65
C ASP A 120 -11.16 -18.97 12.16
N LYS A 121 -10.56 -17.84 12.58
CA LYS A 121 -10.45 -17.41 13.98
C LYS A 121 -11.73 -16.79 14.56
N LYS A 122 -12.78 -16.60 13.76
CA LYS A 122 -14.06 -15.94 14.13
C LYS A 122 -13.88 -14.54 14.76
N LEU A 123 -12.96 -13.75 14.23
CA LEU A 123 -12.65 -12.41 14.75
C LEU A 123 -13.80 -11.43 14.44
N ASP A 124 -14.17 -10.62 15.42
CA ASP A 124 -15.27 -9.65 15.27
C ASP A 124 -14.81 -8.36 14.59
N SER A 125 -15.56 -7.92 13.57
CA SER A 125 -15.36 -6.63 12.91
C SER A 125 -15.95 -5.43 13.66
N SER A 126 -16.72 -5.64 14.75
CA SER A 126 -17.42 -4.54 15.45
C SER A 126 -16.47 -3.53 16.11
N GLU A 127 -15.31 -3.96 16.59
CA GLU A 127 -14.31 -3.07 17.20
C GLU A 127 -13.68 -2.14 16.16
N TYR A 128 -13.29 -2.68 15.01
CA TYR A 128 -12.82 -1.88 13.88
C TYR A 128 -13.87 -0.84 13.45
N ILE A 129 -15.15 -1.23 13.37
CA ILE A 129 -16.24 -0.30 13.00
C ILE A 129 -16.39 0.84 14.01
N LYS A 130 -16.20 0.58 15.32
CA LYS A 130 -16.21 1.62 16.36
C LYS A 130 -15.02 2.57 16.17
N GLN A 131 -13.81 2.05 16.04
CA GLN A 131 -12.61 2.88 15.87
C GLN A 131 -12.66 3.69 14.58
N TYR A 132 -13.00 3.07 13.45
CA TYR A 132 -13.13 3.73 12.15
C TYR A 132 -14.13 4.89 12.19
N LYS A 133 -15.28 4.72 12.85
CA LYS A 133 -16.26 5.81 13.04
C LYS A 133 -15.72 6.95 13.90
N ASN A 134 -14.96 6.65 14.96
CA ASN A 134 -14.34 7.68 15.79
C ASN A 134 -13.30 8.48 14.98
N THR A 135 -12.36 7.81 14.29
CA THR A 135 -11.36 8.48 13.44
C THR A 135 -12.00 9.33 12.34
N GLN A 136 -13.10 8.89 11.73
CA GLN A 136 -13.85 9.68 10.75
C GLN A 136 -14.53 10.92 11.35
N ASN A 137 -14.92 10.88 12.62
CA ASN A 137 -15.45 12.05 13.32
C ASN A 137 -14.34 13.06 13.66
N ASP A 138 -13.18 12.59 14.11
CA ASP A 138 -12.03 13.47 14.42
C ASP A 138 -11.52 14.20 13.16
N LEU A 139 -11.41 13.48 12.03
CA LEU A 139 -11.07 14.07 10.73
C LEU A 139 -12.04 15.17 10.29
N LYS A 140 -13.36 14.99 10.54
CA LYS A 140 -14.38 16.02 10.25
C LYS A 140 -14.29 17.21 11.20
N ASN A 141 -13.97 16.97 12.47
CA ASN A 141 -13.84 18.02 13.48
C ASN A 141 -12.61 18.92 13.22
N THR A 142 -11.50 18.34 12.77
CA THR A 142 -10.30 19.10 12.36
C THR A 142 -10.55 19.99 11.14
N GLN A 143 -11.35 19.55 10.16
CA GLN A 143 -11.67 20.36 8.96
C GLN A 143 -12.56 21.58 9.23
N GLN A 144 -13.26 21.64 10.38
CA GLN A 144 -14.06 22.82 10.73
C GLN A 144 -13.25 23.95 11.39
N LYS A 145 -12.08 23.66 11.98
CA LYS A 145 -11.24 24.70 12.62
C LYS A 145 -10.42 25.54 11.63
N THR A 146 -10.14 25.07 10.41
CA THR A 146 -9.30 25.79 9.44
C THR A 146 -10.03 26.84 8.61
N LYS A 147 -11.38 26.91 8.64
CA LYS A 147 -12.18 27.90 7.88
C LYS A 147 -12.57 29.17 8.66
N LYS A 148 -12.12 29.35 9.91
CA LYS A 148 -12.52 30.49 10.76
C LYS A 148 -11.43 31.52 11.13
N ILE A 149 -10.22 31.42 10.54
CA ILE A 149 -9.12 32.39 10.77
C ILE A 149 -8.77 33.09 9.43
N SER A 150 -9.68 33.92 8.93
CA SER A 150 -9.50 34.68 7.68
C SER A 150 -10.35 35.96 7.66
N LYS A 151 -10.09 36.83 8.65
CA LYS A 151 -10.46 38.26 8.86
C LYS A 151 -10.30 38.47 10.38
N ASP A 152 -9.38 39.27 10.89
CA ASP A 152 -9.20 40.70 10.56
C ASP A 152 -7.84 41.27 11.05
N SER A 153 -7.44 42.40 10.47
CA SER A 153 -6.46 43.41 10.96
C SER A 153 -4.95 43.10 11.14
N LYS A 154 -4.15 44.03 10.61
CA LYS A 154 -2.68 44.17 10.71
C LYS A 154 -2.28 44.98 11.95
N ILE A 155 -1.04 44.85 12.44
CA ILE A 155 -0.02 45.93 12.56
C ILE A 155 1.29 45.39 13.20
N ASN A 156 2.43 45.97 12.81
CA ASN A 156 3.80 45.51 13.08
C ASN A 156 4.34 45.85 14.49
N LYS A 157 5.29 45.04 15.00
CA LYS A 157 6.63 45.50 15.44
C LYS A 157 7.59 44.36 15.86
N SER A 158 8.73 44.26 15.16
CA SER A 158 10.03 43.79 15.68
C SER A 158 10.81 45.03 16.22
N PRO A 159 12.09 44.98 16.69
CA PRO A 159 13.04 43.85 16.82
C PRO A 159 13.93 43.83 18.11
N LYS A 160 14.75 42.76 18.24
CA LYS A 160 16.17 42.65 18.72
C LYS A 160 16.37 41.28 19.40
N GLU A 161 17.23 40.39 18.92
CA GLU A 161 18.71 40.41 18.84
C GLU A 161 19.42 40.27 20.19
N GLU A 162 20.05 39.09 20.41
CA GLU A 162 21.43 39.02 20.93
C GLU A 162 22.15 37.79 20.33
N LYS A 163 23.50 37.80 20.29
CA LYS A 163 24.31 37.07 19.29
C LYS A 163 25.55 36.34 19.87
N SER A 164 25.69 35.05 19.52
CA SER A 164 26.94 34.42 18.99
C SER A 164 28.22 34.40 19.89
N PRO A 165 29.42 33.95 19.41
CA PRO A 165 29.79 32.91 18.43
C PRO A 165 30.90 31.93 18.93
N LYS A 166 31.25 30.88 18.14
CA LYS A 166 32.63 30.67 17.62
C LYS A 166 32.74 29.57 16.54
N GLU A 167 33.59 29.84 15.55
CA GLU A 167 33.99 29.00 14.40
C GLU A 167 35.13 28.00 14.80
N GLN A 168 35.78 27.17 13.96
CA GLN A 168 35.95 27.05 12.49
C GLN A 168 36.64 25.69 12.14
N LYS A 169 36.84 25.39 10.83
CA LYS A 169 37.80 24.41 10.24
C LYS A 169 37.54 22.89 10.43
N TYR A 170 37.87 21.98 9.50
CA TYR A 170 38.57 22.09 8.20
C TYR A 170 37.90 21.19 7.12
N LEU A 171 37.84 21.70 5.88
CA LEU A 171 37.80 20.89 4.66
C LEU A 171 39.19 21.04 4.02
N GLU A 172 39.97 19.97 3.83
CA GLU A 172 41.02 19.82 2.78
C GLU A 172 41.76 18.47 2.98
N ASN A 173 41.68 17.55 2.02
CA ASN A 173 42.89 16.88 1.50
C ASN A 173 42.58 16.05 0.25
N ARG A 174 42.73 16.70 -0.91
CA ARG A 174 42.71 16.05 -2.23
C ARG A 174 44.05 16.30 -2.91
N ASN A 175 44.99 15.36 -2.82
CA ASN A 175 46.22 15.37 -3.60
C ASN A 175 46.53 13.92 -4.04
N LYS A 176 46.42 13.59 -5.33
CA LYS A 176 47.36 13.87 -6.44
C LYS A 176 48.51 12.85 -6.49
N ILE A 177 48.36 11.84 -7.35
CA ILE A 177 49.41 11.36 -8.27
C ILE A 177 48.70 11.10 -9.61
N LYS A 178 48.59 12.12 -10.46
CA LYS A 178 49.45 12.42 -11.64
C LYS A 178 49.14 11.54 -12.87
N GLY A 179 48.42 12.12 -13.84
CA GLY A 179 48.36 11.66 -15.23
C GLY A 179 48.76 12.80 -16.18
N ARG A 180 49.88 12.59 -16.90
CA ARG A 180 50.56 13.40 -17.96
C ARG A 180 52.00 12.87 -17.99
N GLU A 181 52.70 12.57 -19.08
CA GLU A 181 52.58 12.82 -20.54
C GLU A 181 52.99 11.55 -21.33
N LEU A 182 52.40 11.22 -22.48
CA LEU A 182 52.75 11.66 -23.85
C LEU A 182 54.16 11.21 -24.36
N SER A 183 54.16 10.39 -25.43
CA SER A 183 55.17 10.25 -26.51
C SER A 183 56.09 9.00 -26.59
N LYS A 184 55.76 8.17 -27.61
CA LYS A 184 56.64 7.57 -28.65
C LYS A 184 57.63 6.40 -28.38
N ASP A 185 57.80 5.69 -29.51
CA ASP A 185 58.92 4.86 -29.99
C ASP A 185 59.04 3.36 -29.58
N ARG A 186 58.73 2.51 -30.58
CA ARG A 186 59.42 1.26 -31.02
C ARG A 186 59.46 0.04 -30.08
N LYS A 187 59.67 -1.19 -30.55
CA LYS A 187 59.47 -1.94 -31.83
C LYS A 187 59.93 -3.40 -31.52
N VAL A 188 59.57 -4.37 -32.36
CA VAL A 188 60.25 -5.69 -32.54
C VAL A 188 59.75 -6.87 -31.67
N GLN A 189 58.97 -7.77 -32.35
CA GLN A 189 58.96 -9.26 -32.30
C GLN A 189 58.56 -9.97 -30.99
N SER A 190 58.04 -11.22 -30.95
CA SER A 190 57.59 -12.24 -31.94
C SER A 190 56.84 -13.36 -31.17
N SER A 191 55.99 -14.25 -31.71
CA SER A 191 55.33 -14.45 -33.02
C SER A 191 54.26 -15.55 -32.86
N ASN A 192 53.39 -15.79 -33.86
CA ASN A 192 53.20 -17.12 -34.48
C ASN A 192 51.97 -17.18 -35.41
N ILE A 193 52.21 -17.75 -36.60
CA ILE A 193 51.27 -18.42 -37.53
C ILE A 193 50.20 -17.51 -38.15
#